data_AF-A0AAE2ZFY4-F1
#
_entry.id   AF-A0AAE2ZFY4-F1
#
_cell.length_a   1.000
_cell.length_b   1.000
_cell.length_c   1.000
_cell.angle_alpha   90.00
_cell.angle_beta   90.00
_cell.angle_gamma   90.00
#
_symmetry.space_group_name_H-M   'P 1'
#
loop_
_entity.id
_entity.type
_entity.pdbx_description
1 polymer ?
#
loop_
_entity_poly.entity_id
_entity_poly.type
_entity_poly.pdbx_seq_one_letter_code
_entity_poly.pdbx_strand_id
1 'polypeptide(L)' 'MSLTIYFLDPADLPAIQKVRAEIFTPETAPASILIQTPGLVAPDLLVELAPIAVIPFDRFREPDVGV' A
#
# COMPACT_ATOMS: atom_id res chain seq x y z
N MET A 1 -0.51 -11.45 0.03
CA MET A 1 -0.16 -10.05 0.37
C MET A 1 -1.43 -9.23 0.47
N SER A 2 -1.43 -8.17 1.28
CA SER A 2 -2.57 -7.27 1.44
C SER A 2 -2.12 -5.82 1.38
N LEU A 3 -3.06 -4.93 1.05
CA LEU A 3 -2.83 -3.50 1.02
C LEU A 3 -4.03 -2.74 1.60
N THR A 4 -3.84 -2.11 2.75
CA THR A 4 -4.82 -1.17 3.29
C THR A 4 -4.44 0.23 2.84
N ILE A 5 -5.39 0.99 2.31
CA ILE A 5 -5.19 2.34 1.79
C ILE A 5 -6.11 3.28 2.53
N TYR A 6 -5.53 4.27 3.20
CA TYR A 6 -6.24 5.37 3.85
C TYR A 6 -6.15 6.61 2.96
N PHE A 7 -7.27 7.26 2.67
CA PHE A 7 -7.30 8.45 1.82
C PHE A 7 -8.26 9.51 2.38
N LEU A 8 -8.10 10.76 1.96
CA LEU A 8 -8.86 11.89 2.49
C LEU A 8 -10.09 12.24 1.64
N ASP A 9 -9.91 12.42 0.33
CA ASP A 9 -10.95 12.87 -0.60
C ASP A 9 -11.43 11.73 -1.53
N PRO A 10 -12.74 11.39 -1.56
CA PRO A 10 -13.30 10.45 -2.53
C PRO A 10 -13.07 10.84 -3.99
N ALA A 11 -12.87 12.12 -4.29
CA ALA A 11 -12.54 12.59 -5.63
C ALA A 11 -11.18 12.05 -6.13
N ASP A 12 -10.29 11.62 -5.23
CA ASP A 12 -8.98 11.05 -5.57
C ASP A 12 -9.07 9.55 -5.93
N LEU A 13 -10.18 8.87 -5.66
CA LEU A 13 -10.34 7.44 -5.94
C LEU A 13 -9.98 7.04 -7.38
N PRO A 14 -10.41 7.77 -8.44
CA PRO A 14 -10.00 7.46 -9.81
C PRO A 14 -8.48 7.53 -10.00
N ALA A 15 -7.81 8.50 -9.39
CA ALA A 15 -6.36 8.64 -9.48
C ALA A 15 -5.64 7.50 -8.74
N ILE A 16 -6.10 7.16 -7.53
CA ILE A 16 -5.60 6.03 -6.75
C ILE A 16 -5.75 4.73 -7.54
N GLN A 17 -6.92 4.47 -8.11
CA GLN A 17 -7.16 3.23 -8.87
C GLN A 17 -6.35 3.18 -10.17
N LYS A 18 -6.18 4.31 -10.87
CA LYS A 18 -5.33 4.39 -12.06
C LYS A 18 -3.89 3.97 -11.73
N VAL A 19 -3.29 4.60 -10.72
CA VAL A 19 -1.91 4.26 -10.30
C VAL A 19 -1.81 2.80 -9.85
N ARG A 20 -2.80 2.28 -9.12
CA ARG A 20 -2.81 0.87 -8.73
C ARG A 20 -2.86 -0.07 -9.93
N ALA A 21 -3.65 0.25 -10.96
CA ALA A 21 -3.75 -0.57 -12.18
C ALA A 21 -2.50 -0.51 -13.06
N GLU A 22 -1.71 0.58 -12.98
CA GLU A 22 -0.42 0.69 -13.66
C GLU A 22 0.66 -0.19 -13.01
N ILE A 23 0.57 -0.43 -11.70
CA ILE A 23 1.56 -1.17 -10.92
C ILE A 23 1.21 -2.65 -10.76
N PHE A 24 -0.06 -2.98 -10.53
CA PHE A 24 -0.50 -4.34 -10.25
C PHE A 24 -1.25 -4.96 -11.42
N THR A 25 -0.83 -6.16 -11.82
CA THR A 25 -1.62 -7.00 -12.73
C THR A 25 -2.65 -7.81 -11.93
N PRO A 26 -3.73 -8.32 -12.57
CA PRO A 26 -4.72 -9.15 -11.89
C PRO A 26 -4.12 -10.35 -11.14
N GLU A 27 -3.03 -10.92 -11.65
CA GLU A 27 -2.36 -12.10 -11.08
C GLU A 27 -1.51 -11.78 -9.85
N THR A 28 -1.07 -10.52 -9.72
CA THR A 28 -0.10 -10.10 -8.70
C THR A 28 -0.68 -9.08 -7.72
N ALA A 29 -1.90 -8.59 -7.98
CA ALA A 29 -2.56 -7.60 -7.15
C ALA A 29 -2.83 -8.12 -5.72
N PRO A 30 -2.46 -7.37 -4.67
CA PRO A 30 -2.84 -7.70 -3.30
C PRO A 30 -4.35 -7.53 -3.10
N ALA A 31 -4.92 -8.35 -2.21
CA ALA A 31 -6.22 -8.06 -1.64
C ALA A 31 -6.17 -6.66 -1.00
N SER A 32 -7.13 -5.80 -1.34
CA SER A 32 -7.04 -4.38 -0.98
C SER A 32 -8.34 -3.84 -0.38
N ILE A 33 -8.18 -2.94 0.58
CA ILE A 33 -9.27 -2.20 1.22
C ILE A 33 -8.93 -0.71 1.14
N LEU A 34 -9.87 0.11 0.69
CA LEU A 34 -9.73 1.57 0.64
C LEU A 34 -10.69 2.17 1.67
N ILE A 35 -10.17 2.97 2.59
CA ILE A 35 -10.90 3.56 3.71
C ILE A 35 -10.73 5.07 3.65
N GLN A 36 -11.85 5.79 3.55
CA GLN A 36 -11.81 7.24 3.71
C GLN A 36 -11.60 7.57 5.20
N THR A 37 -10.68 8.47 5.49
CA THR A 37 -10.33 8.88 6.87
C THR A 37 -10.39 10.41 7.00
N PRO A 38 -10.61 10.95 8.21
CA PRO A 38 -10.70 12.40 8.41
C PRO A 38 -9.35 13.13 8.37
N GLY A 39 -8.22 12.40 8.40
CA GLY A 39 -6.88 12.97 8.43
C GLY A 39 -5.79 11.91 8.47
N LEU A 40 -4.57 12.30 8.10
CA LEU A 40 -3.34 11.50 8.18
C LEU A 40 -2.34 12.19 9.12
N VAL A 41 -1.21 11.52 9.41
CA VAL A 41 -0.23 12.00 10.40
C VAL A 41 0.40 13.34 10.04
N ALA A 42 0.53 13.65 8.74
CA ALA A 42 1.05 14.92 8.23
C ALA A 42 0.02 15.59 7.31
N PRO A 43 -0.13 16.92 7.39
CA PRO A 43 -1.21 17.64 6.71
C PRO A 43 -1.11 17.64 5.18
N ASP A 44 0.09 17.45 4.64
CA ASP A 44 0.33 17.45 3.19
C ASP A 44 0.10 16.06 2.55
N LEU A 45 -0.17 15.03 3.35
CA LEU A 45 -0.46 13.69 2.86
C LEU A 45 -1.92 13.58 2.40
N LEU A 46 -2.12 13.04 1.20
CA LEU A 46 -3.45 12.78 0.64
C LEU A 46 -3.87 11.31 0.76
N VAL A 47 -2.88 10.41 0.83
CA VAL A 47 -3.07 8.96 0.86
C VAL A 47 -1.92 8.29 1.62
N GLU A 48 -2.23 7.25 2.40
CA GLU A 48 -1.26 6.42 3.11
C GLU A 48 -1.55 4.94 2.84
N LEU A 49 -0.49 4.15 2.63
CA LEU A 49 -0.56 2.73 2.31
C LEU A 49 0.09 1.92 3.43
N ALA A 50 -0.63 0.92 3.95
CA ALA A 50 -0.11 -0.07 4.89
C ALA A 50 -0.05 -1.46 4.21
N PRO A 51 1.07 -1.81 3.55
CA PRO A 51 1.22 -3.09 2.85
C PRO A 51 1.66 -4.23 3.78
N ILE A 52 1.20 -5.45 3.49
CA ILE A 52 1.76 -6.70 4.03
C ILE A 52 2.22 -7.55 2.83
N ALA A 53 3.52 -7.82 2.76
CA ALA A 53 4.14 -8.58 1.68
C ALA A 53 4.72 -9.92 2.18
N VAL A 54 4.90 -10.86 1.24
CA VAL A 54 5.62 -12.11 1.48
C VAL A 54 6.96 -12.02 0.77
N ILE A 55 8.04 -12.24 1.51
CA ILE A 55 9.39 -12.34 0.95
C ILE A 55 9.66 -13.82 0.66
N PRO A 56 9.91 -14.20 -0.61
CA PRO A 56 10.31 -15.57 -0.92
C PRO A 56 11.57 -16.00 -0.17
N PHE A 57 11.64 -17.28 0.22
CA PHE A 57 12.72 -17.80 1.05
C PHE A 57 14.12 -17.57 0.44
N ASP A 58 14.24 -17.69 -0.87
CA ASP A 58 15.49 -17.45 -1.61
C ASP A 58 15.92 -15.98 -1.62
N ARG A 59 15.00 -15.06 -1.32
CA ARG A 59 15.25 -13.61 -1.19
C ARG A 59 15.39 -13.14 0.25
N PHE A 60 15.18 -14.02 1.24
CA PHE A 60 15.34 -13.68 2.64
C PHE A 60 16.81 -13.49 2.98
N ARG A 61 17.11 -12.45 3.76
CA ARG A 61 18.42 -12.23 4.38
C ARG A 61 18.19 -12.09 5.87
N GLU A 62 18.95 -12.84 6.66
CA GLU A 62 18.91 -12.68 8.11
C GLU A 62 19.26 -11.22 8.47
N PRO A 63 18.54 -10.61 9.43
CA PRO A 63 18.92 -9.30 9.93
C PRO A 63 20.35 -9.34 10.45
N ASP A 64 21.19 -8.41 10.00
CA ASP A 64 22.53 -8.23 10.54
C ASP A 64 22.39 -7.63 11.96
N VAL A 65 22.29 -8.52 12.94
CA VAL A 65 22.39 -8.17 14.36
C VAL A 65 23.87 -8.01 14.65
N GLY A 66 24.44 -6.85 14.29
CA GLY A 66 25.84 -6.54 14.53
C GLY A 66 26.22 -6.76 16.00
N VAL A 67 26.87 -7.89 16.27
CA VAL A 67 27.50 -8.25 17.55
C VAL A 67 28.98 -7.93 17.51
#